data_AF-A0A3B0W0K9-F1
#
_entry.id   AF-A0A3B0W0K9-F1
#
_cell.length_a   1.000
_cell.length_b   1.000
_cell.length_c   1.000
_cell.angle_alpha   90.00
_cell.angle_beta   90.00
_cell.angle_gamma   90.00
#
_symmetry.space_group_name_H-M   'P 1'
#
loop_
_entity.id
_entity.type
_entity.pdbx_description
1 polymer ?
#
loop_
_entity_poly.entity_id
_entity_poly.type
_entity_poly.pdbx_seq_one_letter_code
_entity_poly.pdbx_strand_id
1 'polypeptide(L)' 'MALYTNNLPAHVSKTWELVRQLNKQERLMLAKALLDSVVTPAMDEESDWHNLSLTAFAADWDNPDDAIYDNWREYYDV' A
#
# COMPACT_ATOMS: atom_id res chain seq x y z
N MET A 1 -23.38 32.89 -9.20
CA MET A 1 -22.65 31.86 -8.41
C MET A 1 -23.22 30.51 -8.82
N ALA A 2 -22.63 29.88 -9.84
CA ALA A 2 -23.18 28.66 -10.44
C ALA A 2 -22.88 27.47 -9.52
N LEU A 3 -23.94 26.86 -8.98
CA LEU A 3 -23.85 25.60 -8.25
C LEU A 3 -23.50 24.51 -9.26
N TYR A 4 -22.30 23.94 -9.16
CA TYR A 4 -21.94 22.71 -9.87
C TYR A 4 -22.90 21.61 -9.42
N THR A 5 -23.99 21.39 -10.15
CA THR A 5 -24.78 20.16 -10.05
C THR A 5 -23.96 19.06 -10.70
N ASN A 6 -22.95 18.59 -9.97
CA ASN A 6 -22.32 17.31 -10.26
C ASN A 6 -23.44 16.28 -10.16
N ASN A 7 -23.81 15.71 -11.29
CA ASN A 7 -24.83 14.67 -11.40
C ASN A 7 -24.25 13.43 -10.73
N LEU A 8 -24.31 13.39 -9.39
CA LEU A 8 -23.80 12.28 -8.60
C LEU A 8 -24.55 11.02 -9.05
N PRO A 9 -23.83 9.92 -9.33
CA PRO A 9 -24.47 8.67 -9.68
C PRO A 9 -25.56 8.31 -8.67
N ALA A 10 -26.72 7.83 -9.12
CA ALA A 10 -27.89 7.59 -8.26
C ALA A 10 -27.56 6.73 -7.01
N HIS A 11 -26.60 5.82 -7.13
CA HIS A 11 -26.13 5.01 -6.00
C HIS A 11 -25.42 5.85 -4.92
N VAL A 12 -24.63 6.86 -5.31
CA VAL A 12 -23.92 7.76 -4.39
C VAL A 12 -24.90 8.64 -3.61
N SER A 13 -25.93 9.15 -4.29
CA SER A 13 -26.98 9.93 -3.64
C SER A 13 -27.73 9.10 -2.58
N LYS A 14 -28.06 7.84 -2.91
CA LYS A 14 -28.71 6.92 -1.97
C LYS A 14 -27.81 6.59 -0.76
N THR A 15 -26.51 6.41 -0.97
CA THR A 15 -25.58 6.22 0.16
C THR A 15 -25.50 7.43 1.08
N TRP A 16 -25.56 8.64 0.52
CA TRP A 16 -25.56 9.88 1.32
C TRP A 16 -26.82 10.03 2.18
N GLU A 17 -27.97 9.64 1.67
CA GLU A 17 -29.22 9.63 2.44
C GLU A 17 -29.13 8.68 3.64
N LEU A 18 -28.56 7.48 3.46
CA LEU A 18 -28.33 6.53 4.54
C LEU A 18 -27.35 7.07 5.60
N VAL A 19 -26.24 7.68 5.17
CA VAL A 19 -25.26 8.28 6.08
C VAL A 19 -25.86 9.43 6.90
N ARG A 20 -26.81 10.19 6.33
CA ARG A 20 -27.51 11.27 7.04
C ARG A 20 -28.40 10.75 8.17
N GLN A 21 -28.92 9.53 8.07
CA GLN A 21 -29.75 8.91 9.11
C GLN A 21 -28.92 8.42 10.31
N LEU A 22 -27.60 8.25 10.13
CA LEU A 22 -26.71 7.81 11.20
C LEU A 22 -26.48 8.92 12.24
N ASN A 23 -26.35 8.50 13.50
CA ASN A 23 -25.93 9.35 14.60
C ASN A 23 -24.42 9.61 14.58
N LYS A 24 -23.94 10.48 15.47
CA LYS A 24 -22.52 10.90 15.50
C LYS A 24 -21.56 9.71 15.70
N GLN A 25 -21.89 8.76 16.57
CA GLN A 25 -21.03 7.61 16.87
C GLN A 25 -20.98 6.65 15.69
N GLU A 26 -22.11 6.37 15.07
CA GLU A 26 -22.21 5.51 13.88
C GLU A 26 -21.43 6.09 12.70
N ARG A 27 -21.48 7.41 12.48
CA ARG A 27 -20.68 8.08 11.45
C ARG A 27 -19.18 7.94 11.70
N LEU A 28 -18.75 8.04 12.96
CA LEU A 28 -17.34 7.86 13.33
C LEU A 28 -16.89 6.40 13.11
N MET A 29 -17.73 5.42 13.45
CA MET A 29 -17.44 4.01 13.19
C MET A 29 -17.33 3.72 11.68
N LEU A 30 -18.25 4.26 10.88
CA LEU A 30 -18.21 4.12 9.43
C LEU A 30 -16.96 4.76 8.84
N ALA A 31 -16.59 5.98 9.29
CA ALA A 31 -15.38 6.65 8.84
C ALA A 31 -14.11 5.83 9.15
N LYS A 32 -14.04 5.24 10.35
CA LYS A 32 -12.95 4.34 10.72
C LYS A 32 -12.90 3.12 9.82
N ALA A 33 -14.03 2.42 9.62
CA ALA A 33 -14.08 1.22 8.80
C ALA A 33 -13.69 1.49 7.34
N LEU A 34 -14.13 2.61 6.78
CA LEU A 34 -13.74 3.04 5.43
C LEU A 34 -12.24 3.35 5.36
N LEU A 35 -11.68 4.05 6.35
CA LEU A 35 -10.25 4.31 6.42
C LEU A 35 -9.44 3.00 6.51
N ASP A 36 -9.84 2.10 7.41
CA ASP A 36 -9.20 0.80 7.58
C ASP A 36 -9.21 0.00 6.27
N SER A 37 -10.31 0.03 5.51
CA SER A 37 -10.42 -0.69 4.23
C SER A 37 -9.47 -0.20 3.14
N VAL A 38 -9.01 1.05 3.22
CA VAL A 38 -8.02 1.61 2.29
C VAL A 38 -6.60 1.37 2.77
N VAL A 39 -6.39 1.36 4.09
CA VAL A 39 -5.06 1.22 4.70
C VAL A 39 -4.57 -0.24 4.71
N THR A 40 -5.47 -1.20 4.97
CA THR A 40 -5.08 -2.61 5.13
C THR A 40 -4.46 -3.21 3.85
N PRO A 41 -5.03 -2.99 2.64
CA PRO A 41 -4.43 -3.49 1.40
C PRO A 41 -3.04 -2.90 1.11
N ALA A 42 -2.80 -1.64 1.48
CA ALA A 42 -1.53 -0.98 1.24
C ALA A 42 -0.40 -1.53 2.14
N MET A 43 -0.74 -1.96 3.37
CA MET A 43 0.24 -2.61 4.26
C MET A 43 0.60 -4.03 3.80
N ASP A 44 -0.36 -4.76 3.23
CA ASP A 44 -0.10 -6.09 2.67
C ASP A 44 0.82 -5.99 1.45
N GLU A 45 0.60 -5.03 0.54
CA GLU A 45 1.48 -4.82 -0.62
C GLU A 45 2.91 -4.46 -0.20
N GLU A 46 3.11 -3.55 0.75
CA GLU A 46 4.46 -3.18 1.22
C GLU A 46 5.19 -4.35 1.89
N SER A 47 4.47 -5.15 2.69
CA SER A 47 5.01 -6.37 3.30
C SER A 47 5.39 -7.41 2.25
N ASP A 48 4.59 -7.56 1.20
CA ASP A 48 4.86 -8.50 0.11
C ASP A 48 6.08 -8.08 -0.71
N TRP A 49 6.18 -6.78 -1.06
CA TRP A 49 7.37 -6.24 -1.74
C TRP A 49 8.63 -6.39 -0.88
N HIS A 50 8.52 -6.16 0.43
CA HIS A 50 9.63 -6.33 1.35
C HIS A 50 10.11 -7.79 1.36
N ASN A 51 9.20 -8.76 1.51
CA ASN A 51 9.53 -10.18 1.52
C ASN A 51 10.12 -10.67 0.20
N LEU A 52 9.58 -10.22 -0.94
CA LEU A 52 10.13 -10.51 -2.27
C LEU A 52 11.54 -9.94 -2.43
N SER A 53 11.76 -8.69 -2.01
CA SER A 53 13.07 -8.05 -2.11
C SER A 53 14.12 -8.72 -1.23
N LEU A 54 13.76 -9.13 0.00
CA LEU A 54 14.66 -9.83 0.90
C LEU A 54 15.06 -11.20 0.36
N THR A 55 14.10 -11.92 -0.22
CA THR A 55 14.33 -13.24 -0.81
C THR A 55 15.25 -13.14 -2.03
N ALA A 56 15.01 -12.17 -2.92
CA ALA A 56 15.86 -11.92 -4.08
C ALA A 56 17.28 -11.51 -3.66
N PHE A 57 17.39 -10.57 -2.71
CA PHE A 57 18.69 -10.12 -2.19
C PHE A 57 19.47 -11.27 -1.54
N ALA A 58 18.82 -12.13 -0.75
CA ALA A 58 19.48 -13.27 -0.13
C ALA A 58 19.99 -14.30 -1.16
N ALA A 59 19.29 -14.45 -2.29
CA ALA A 59 19.73 -15.32 -3.38
C ALA A 59 20.93 -14.76 -4.13
N ASP A 60 20.96 -13.44 -4.37
CA ASP A 60 22.07 -12.78 -5.07
C ASP A 60 23.30 -12.56 -4.18
N TRP A 61 23.12 -12.48 -2.86
CA TRP A 61 24.21 -12.21 -1.91
C TRP A 61 25.23 -13.35 -1.80
N ASP A 62 24.80 -14.61 -1.99
CA ASP A 62 25.65 -15.80 -1.98
C ASP A 62 25.75 -16.42 -3.38
N ASN A 63 25.82 -15.55 -4.39
CA ASN A 63 25.89 -15.96 -5.79
C ASN A 63 27.29 -16.51 -6.10
N PRO A 64 27.44 -17.81 -6.42
CA PRO A 64 28.73 -18.40 -6.75
C PRO A 64 29.35 -17.82 -8.03
N ASP A 65 28.56 -17.19 -8.90
CA ASP A 65 29.06 -16.49 -10.08
C ASP A 65 29.75 -15.16 -9.72
N ASP A 66 29.40 -14.54 -8.59
CA ASP A 66 30.05 -13.33 -8.09
C ASP A 66 31.29 -13.63 -7.22
N ALA A 67 31.37 -14.86 -6.67
CA ALA A 67 32.53 -15.35 -5.92
C ALA A 67 33.83 -15.38 -6.76
N ILE A 68 33.74 -15.34 -8.08
CA ILE A 68 34.92 -15.20 -8.96
C ILE A 68 35.65 -13.86 -8.80
N TYR A 69 34.96 -12.86 -8.22
CA TYR A 69 35.54 -11.56 -7.91
C TYR A 69 36.06 -11.45 -6.47
N ASP A 70 35.96 -12.51 -5.65
CA ASP A 70 36.47 -12.51 -4.28
C ASP A 70 37.98 -12.31 -4.21
N ASN A 71 38.69 -12.59 -5.31
CA ASN A 71 40.11 -12.30 -5.49
C ASN A 71 40.42 -10.81 -5.78
N TRP A 72 39.44 -9.90 -5.66
CA TRP A 72 39.64 -8.47 -5.94
C TRP A 72 40.82 -7.85 -5.16
N ARG A 73 41.14 -8.39 -3.97
CA ARG A 73 42.30 -7.98 -3.16
C ARG A 73 43.65 -8.26 -3.82
N GLU A 74 43.71 -9.22 -4.76
CA GLU A 74 44.93 -9.51 -5.51
C GLU A 74 45.19 -8.47 -6.61
N TYR A 75 44.15 -7.74 -7.03
CA TYR A 75 44.22 -6.72 -8.09
C TYR A 75 44.22 -5.29 -7.54
N TYR A 76 43.72 -5.09 -6.34
CA TYR A 76 43.68 -3.81 -5.65
C TYR A 76 44.32 -3.97 -4.27
N ASP A 77 45.57 -3.52 -4.15
CA ASP A 77 46.38 -3.58 -2.93
C ASP A 77 45.86 -2.55 -1.90
N VAL A 78 44.75 -2.87 -1.21
CA VAL A 78 44.08 -2.02 -0.21
C VAL A 78 44.71 -2.12 1.17
#